data_AF-A0AAN1HF50-F1
#
_entry.id   AF-A0AAN1HF50-F1
#
_cell.length_a   1.000
_cell.length_b   1.000
_cell.length_c   1.000
_cell.angle_alpha   90.00
_cell.angle_beta   90.00
_cell.angle_gamma   90.00
#
_symmetry.space_group_name_H-M   'P 1'
#
loop_
_entity.id
_entity.type
_entity.pdbx_description
1 polymer ?
#
loop_
_entity_poly.entity_id
_entity_poly.type
_entity_poly.pdbx_seq_one_letter_code
_entity_poly.pdbx_strand_id
1 'polypeptide(L)'
;MIRAGRQHLVRTKDMLAQDMGMAAGTFSNKKPYAAKGFPQPISSQRARLLLWDGEQTAAFLAGDPVPDLPPADSDEDLLDRYEAADVLGVEVKTWDKYKTDPQIAPHLVVVHGVEHCPRGIVNAFKNSRPGRQAATGRPKGSRNIPRDQLHDRIAALLDAAPAIIINEVCDVLGVAYSTAQRALATARGDRIAALMTDAPGLSFEQAADQLGYPPVTHRATREAAARTQRGDDHG
;
A
#
# COMPACT_ATOMS: atom_id res chain seq x y z
N MET A 1 17.94 -14.02 0.77
CA MET A 1 18.52 -12.70 1.07
C MET A 1 20.03 -12.79 1.06
N ILE A 2 20.73 -11.69 0.78
CA ILE A 2 22.19 -11.64 0.95
C ILE A 2 22.46 -11.25 2.41
N ARG A 3 23.21 -12.08 3.15
CA ARG A 3 23.52 -11.80 4.55
C ARG A 3 24.52 -10.65 4.70
N ALA A 4 24.42 -9.94 5.82
CA ALA A 4 25.33 -8.87 6.22
C ALA A 4 26.81 -9.26 6.01
N GLY A 5 27.58 -8.36 5.37
CA GLY A 5 29.00 -8.57 5.09
C GLY A 5 29.31 -9.53 3.94
N ARG A 6 28.33 -10.24 3.37
CA ARG A 6 28.55 -11.27 2.32
C ARG A 6 28.29 -10.80 0.90
N GLN A 7 28.03 -9.51 0.68
CA GLN A 7 27.79 -8.94 -0.66
C GLN A 7 28.90 -9.26 -1.66
N HIS A 8 30.16 -9.23 -1.23
CA HIS A 8 31.33 -9.51 -2.07
C HIS A 8 31.45 -10.99 -2.48
N LEU A 9 30.74 -11.88 -1.80
CA LEU A 9 30.71 -13.32 -2.08
C LEU A 9 29.61 -13.69 -3.07
N VAL A 10 28.74 -12.77 -3.47
CA VAL A 10 27.60 -13.10 -4.35
C VAL A 10 28.07 -13.57 -5.72
N ARG A 11 27.49 -14.67 -6.20
CA ARG A 11 27.75 -15.28 -7.51
C ARG A 11 26.51 -15.30 -8.38
N THR A 12 26.68 -14.97 -9.66
CA THR A 12 25.67 -15.16 -10.71
C THR A 12 25.91 -16.49 -11.44
N LYS A 13 24.99 -16.89 -12.33
CA LYS A 13 25.19 -18.08 -13.17
C LYS A 13 26.46 -18.01 -14.02
N ASP A 14 26.79 -16.83 -14.54
CA ASP A 14 27.98 -16.66 -15.38
C ASP A 14 29.26 -16.81 -14.57
N MET A 15 29.28 -16.29 -13.33
CA MET A 15 30.41 -16.49 -12.42
C MET A 15 30.54 -17.96 -12.03
N LEU A 16 29.44 -18.64 -11.73
CA LEU A 16 29.48 -20.09 -11.45
C LEU A 16 29.92 -20.90 -12.67
N ALA A 17 29.56 -20.50 -13.88
CA ALA A 17 30.06 -21.14 -15.09
C ALA A 17 31.59 -20.98 -15.20
N GLN A 18 32.11 -19.79 -14.92
CA GLN A 18 33.55 -19.51 -14.88
C GLN A 18 34.26 -20.32 -13.80
N ASP A 19 33.72 -20.36 -12.58
CA ASP A 19 34.25 -21.11 -11.44
C ASP A 19 34.35 -22.62 -11.76
N MET A 20 33.43 -23.14 -12.58
CA MET A 20 33.41 -24.53 -13.04
C MET A 20 34.19 -24.78 -14.34
N GLY A 21 34.84 -23.76 -14.92
CA GLY A 21 35.55 -23.87 -16.20
C GLY A 21 34.63 -24.19 -17.39
N MET A 22 33.36 -23.80 -17.32
CA MET A 22 32.34 -24.07 -18.34
C MET A 22 31.97 -22.82 -19.14
N ALA A 23 31.67 -23.02 -20.43
CA ALA A 23 31.01 -21.98 -21.22
C ALA A 23 29.59 -21.72 -20.68
N ALA A 24 29.15 -20.46 -20.67
CA ALA A 24 27.85 -20.04 -20.11
C ALA A 24 26.65 -20.77 -20.75
N GLY A 25 26.71 -21.05 -22.05
CA GLY A 25 25.69 -21.84 -22.76
C GLY A 25 25.61 -23.30 -22.26
N THR A 26 26.77 -23.93 -22.05
CA THR A 26 26.83 -25.30 -21.50
C THR A 26 26.31 -25.35 -20.08
N PHE A 27 26.68 -24.38 -19.24
CA PHE A 27 26.20 -24.25 -17.87
C PHE A 27 24.67 -24.11 -17.83
N SER A 28 24.11 -23.25 -18.68
CA SER A 28 22.67 -23.04 -18.78
C SER A 28 21.90 -24.28 -19.23
N ASN A 29 22.50 -25.07 -20.14
CA ASN A 29 21.90 -26.30 -20.64
C ASN A 29 21.96 -27.44 -19.62
N LYS A 30 23.12 -27.65 -18.99
CA LYS A 30 23.32 -28.74 -18.02
C LYS A 30 22.70 -28.46 -16.66
N LYS A 31 22.49 -27.18 -16.32
CA LYS A 31 21.91 -26.72 -15.05
C LYS A 31 22.57 -27.41 -13.83
N PRO A 32 23.91 -27.35 -13.69
CA PRO A 32 24.59 -28.03 -12.59
C PRO A 32 24.11 -27.54 -11.22
N TYR A 33 23.64 -26.29 -11.14
CA TYR A 33 23.01 -25.71 -9.95
C TYR A 33 21.69 -26.38 -9.52
N ALA A 34 21.13 -27.29 -10.33
CA ALA A 34 19.96 -28.10 -9.97
C ALA A 34 20.33 -29.52 -9.49
N ALA A 35 21.62 -29.85 -9.43
CA ALA A 35 22.08 -31.13 -8.91
C ALA A 35 21.76 -31.27 -7.42
N LYS A 36 21.54 -32.52 -6.98
CA LYS A 36 21.30 -32.82 -5.57
C LYS A 36 22.50 -32.38 -4.72
N GLY A 37 22.23 -31.63 -3.65
CA GLY A 37 23.24 -31.13 -2.73
C GLY A 37 23.86 -29.79 -3.13
N PHE A 38 23.58 -29.27 -4.33
CA PHE A 38 24.06 -27.94 -4.72
C PHE A 38 23.44 -26.87 -3.79
N PRO A 39 24.21 -25.85 -3.37
CA PRO A 39 23.70 -24.78 -2.53
C PRO A 39 22.44 -24.11 -3.09
N GLN A 40 21.48 -23.84 -2.22
CA GLN A 40 20.27 -23.12 -2.64
C GLN A 40 20.62 -21.68 -3.02
N PRO A 41 19.91 -21.09 -4.00
CA PRO A 41 20.05 -19.67 -4.29
C PRO A 41 19.73 -18.82 -3.05
N ILE A 42 20.51 -17.76 -2.85
CA ILE A 42 20.27 -16.73 -1.83
C ILE A 42 19.32 -15.63 -2.33
N SER A 43 18.91 -15.64 -3.59
CA SER A 43 17.82 -14.81 -4.09
C SER A 43 16.45 -15.37 -3.68
N SER A 44 15.40 -14.56 -3.63
CA SER A 44 14.04 -15.09 -3.44
C SER A 44 13.67 -16.11 -4.53
N GLN A 45 12.79 -17.06 -4.19
CA GLN A 45 12.34 -18.11 -5.12
C GLN A 45 11.69 -17.55 -6.40
N ARG A 46 11.20 -16.30 -6.34
CA ARG A 46 10.51 -15.61 -7.44
C ARG A 46 11.41 -14.61 -8.17
N ALA A 47 12.68 -14.49 -7.78
CA ALA A 47 13.64 -13.63 -8.44
C ALA A 47 13.91 -14.11 -9.88
N ARG A 48 14.03 -13.15 -10.79
CA ARG A 48 14.36 -13.42 -12.20
C ARG A 48 15.82 -13.83 -12.36
N LEU A 49 16.70 -13.18 -11.60
CA LEU A 49 18.12 -13.51 -11.54
C LEU A 49 18.36 -14.29 -10.26
N LEU A 50 18.87 -15.52 -10.42
CA LEU A 50 19.29 -16.33 -9.28
C LEU A 50 20.69 -15.91 -8.86
N LEU A 51 20.85 -15.74 -7.55
CA LEU A 51 22.12 -15.40 -6.91
C LEU A 51 22.48 -16.51 -5.94
N TRP A 52 23.78 -16.81 -5.80
CA TRP A 52 24.31 -17.78 -4.85
C TRP A 52 25.35 -17.15 -3.94
N ASP A 53 25.54 -17.78 -2.79
CA ASP A 53 26.66 -17.48 -1.92
C ASP A 53 27.93 -18.19 -2.40
N GLY A 54 28.98 -17.40 -2.67
CA GLY A 54 30.22 -17.87 -3.27
C GLY A 54 31.00 -18.84 -2.40
N GLU A 55 30.97 -18.66 -1.07
CA GLU A 55 31.66 -19.56 -0.15
C GLU A 55 30.97 -20.94 -0.13
N GLN A 56 29.63 -20.94 -0.10
CA GLN A 56 28.87 -22.18 -0.19
C GLN A 56 29.10 -22.91 -1.51
N THR A 57 29.09 -22.19 -2.64
CA THR A 57 29.33 -22.80 -3.95
C THR A 57 30.77 -23.27 -4.11
N ALA A 58 31.76 -22.53 -3.58
CA ALA A 58 33.16 -22.94 -3.62
C ALA A 58 33.38 -24.22 -2.79
N ALA A 59 32.84 -24.29 -1.57
CA ALA A 59 32.91 -25.49 -0.75
C ALA A 59 32.29 -26.71 -1.45
N PHE A 60 31.09 -26.55 -2.03
CA PHE A 60 30.44 -27.62 -2.78
C PHE A 60 31.30 -28.11 -3.96
N LEU A 61 31.89 -27.19 -4.73
CA LEU A 61 32.73 -27.52 -5.88
C LEU A 61 34.05 -28.17 -5.48
N ALA A 62 34.61 -27.81 -4.32
CA ALA A 62 35.79 -28.45 -3.74
C ALA A 62 35.49 -29.84 -3.15
N GLY A 63 34.22 -30.20 -2.97
CA GLY A 63 33.80 -31.42 -2.28
C GLY A 63 33.84 -31.31 -0.76
N ASP A 64 34.01 -30.09 -0.25
CA ASP A 64 34.02 -29.79 1.17
C ASP A 64 32.59 -29.69 1.73
N PRO A 65 32.40 -29.86 3.06
CA PRO A 65 31.14 -29.55 3.71
C PRO A 65 30.71 -28.10 3.42
N VAL A 66 29.49 -27.92 2.90
CA VAL A 66 28.95 -26.59 2.62
C VAL A 66 28.67 -25.86 3.94
N PRO A 67 29.29 -24.70 4.19
CA PRO A 67 29.05 -23.96 5.43
C PRO A 67 27.63 -23.42 5.49
N ASP A 68 27.04 -23.43 6.67
CA ASP A 68 25.74 -22.79 6.91
C ASP A 68 25.88 -21.26 6.84
N LEU A 69 24.87 -20.60 6.26
CA LEU A 69 24.79 -19.15 6.34
C LEU A 69 24.46 -18.73 7.78
N PRO A 70 24.93 -17.55 8.22
CA PRO A 70 24.56 -17.01 9.52
C PRO A 70 23.04 -17.09 9.75
N PRO A 71 22.59 -17.71 10.86
CA PRO A 71 21.17 -17.98 11.07
C PRO A 71 20.40 -16.74 11.55
N ALA A 72 21.09 -15.82 12.24
CA ALA A 72 20.49 -14.60 12.75
C ALA A 72 20.29 -13.59 11.62
N ASP A 73 19.08 -13.03 11.56
CA ASP A 73 18.79 -11.89 10.71
C ASP A 73 19.52 -10.65 11.22
N SER A 74 20.08 -9.87 10.31
CA SER A 74 20.77 -8.61 10.58
C SER A 74 20.08 -7.44 9.89
N ASP A 75 20.13 -6.26 10.48
CA ASP A 75 19.64 -5.02 9.86
C ASP A 75 20.42 -4.69 8.57
N GLU A 76 21.65 -5.18 8.43
CA GLU A 76 22.48 -5.03 7.24
C GLU A 76 22.24 -6.12 6.17
N ASP A 77 21.30 -7.05 6.41
CA ASP A 77 20.92 -8.03 5.39
C ASP A 77 20.29 -7.30 4.20
N LEU A 78 20.74 -7.61 2.99
CA LEU A 78 20.21 -7.00 1.76
C LEU A 78 19.05 -7.86 1.25
N LEU A 79 17.88 -7.25 1.24
CA LEU A 79 16.61 -7.86 0.85
C LEU A 79 16.29 -7.51 -0.60
N ASP A 80 15.96 -8.51 -1.42
CA ASP A 80 15.41 -8.23 -2.74
C ASP A 80 13.96 -7.71 -2.67
N ARG A 81 13.39 -7.35 -3.83
CA ARG A 81 12.03 -6.79 -3.90
C ARG A 81 10.93 -7.66 -3.27
N TYR A 82 11.07 -8.98 -3.29
CA TYR A 82 10.07 -9.90 -2.74
C TYR A 82 10.26 -10.01 -1.23
N GLU A 83 11.50 -10.14 -0.79
CA GLU A 83 11.85 -10.23 0.63
C GLU A 83 11.50 -8.94 1.38
N ALA A 84 11.76 -7.78 0.77
CA ALA A 84 11.37 -6.49 1.34
C ALA A 84 9.84 -6.35 1.44
N ALA A 85 9.10 -6.83 0.44
CA ALA A 85 7.63 -6.86 0.47
C ALA A 85 7.11 -7.78 1.59
N ASP A 86 7.73 -8.95 1.77
CA ASP A 86 7.38 -9.91 2.83
C ASP A 86 7.64 -9.32 4.23
N VAL A 87 8.79 -8.65 4.45
CA VAL A 87 9.09 -7.97 5.72
C VAL A 87 8.05 -6.88 6.05
N LEU A 88 7.58 -6.15 5.05
CA LEU A 88 6.53 -5.14 5.20
C LEU A 88 5.11 -5.73 5.29
N GLY A 89 4.92 -7.01 4.93
CA GLY A 89 3.61 -7.65 4.85
C GLY A 89 2.72 -7.04 3.75
N VAL A 90 3.30 -6.67 2.61
CA VAL A 90 2.59 -6.03 1.49
C VAL A 90 2.81 -6.79 0.19
N GLU A 91 1.98 -6.51 -0.82
CA GLU A 91 2.23 -7.02 -2.17
C GLU A 91 3.49 -6.39 -2.79
N VAL A 92 4.17 -7.15 -3.66
CA VAL A 92 5.36 -6.69 -4.38
C VAL A 92 5.10 -5.43 -5.21
N LYS A 93 3.90 -5.28 -5.80
CA LYS A 93 3.52 -4.05 -6.52
C LYS A 93 3.47 -2.81 -5.62
N THR A 94 3.17 -3.01 -4.34
CA THR A 94 3.16 -1.95 -3.33
C THR A 94 4.59 -1.59 -2.95
N TRP A 95 5.48 -2.59 -2.81
CA TRP A 95 6.92 -2.34 -2.67
C TRP A 95 7.49 -1.53 -3.84
N ASP A 96 7.11 -1.82 -5.08
CA ASP A 96 7.57 -1.07 -6.26
C ASP A 96 7.24 0.44 -6.17
N LYS A 97 6.22 0.82 -5.39
CA LYS A 97 5.89 2.22 -5.08
C LYS A 97 6.66 2.75 -3.88
N TYR A 98 6.92 1.93 -2.87
CA TYR A 98 7.63 2.35 -1.66
C TYR A 98 9.13 2.51 -1.85
N LYS A 99 9.73 1.78 -2.80
CA LYS A 99 11.17 1.89 -3.05
C LYS A 99 11.61 3.29 -3.52
N THR A 100 10.69 4.15 -3.96
CA THR A 100 10.95 5.56 -4.32
C THR A 100 10.74 6.52 -3.14
N ASP A 101 10.30 6.03 -1.98
CA ASP A 101 10.11 6.85 -0.78
C ASP A 101 11.46 7.42 -0.32
N PRO A 102 11.54 8.69 0.12
CA PRO A 102 12.78 9.30 0.60
C PRO A 102 13.48 8.53 1.74
N GLN A 103 12.75 7.73 2.53
CA GLN A 103 13.35 6.89 3.58
C GLN A 103 13.99 5.61 3.06
N ILE A 104 13.65 5.17 1.84
CA ILE A 104 14.14 3.92 1.25
C ILE A 104 15.10 4.19 0.10
N ALA A 105 14.72 5.06 -0.84
CA ALA A 105 15.43 5.26 -2.11
C ALA A 105 16.93 5.54 -1.97
N PRO A 106 17.40 6.37 -1.00
CA PRO A 106 18.84 6.63 -0.82
C PRO A 106 19.66 5.41 -0.39
N HIS A 107 19.01 4.36 0.13
CA HIS A 107 19.65 3.19 0.71
C HIS A 107 19.60 1.96 -0.20
N LEU A 108 19.01 2.07 -1.40
CA LEU A 108 18.98 0.97 -2.35
C LEU A 108 20.40 0.65 -2.86
N VAL A 109 20.76 -0.63 -2.83
CA VAL A 109 22.04 -1.15 -3.30
C VAL A 109 21.80 -2.08 -4.47
N VAL A 110 22.52 -1.88 -5.57
CA VAL A 110 22.44 -2.78 -6.73
C VAL A 110 23.55 -3.82 -6.63
N VAL A 111 23.17 -5.10 -6.60
CA VAL A 111 24.09 -6.24 -6.60
C VAL A 111 23.84 -7.05 -7.87
N HIS A 112 24.84 -7.11 -8.76
CA HIS A 112 24.75 -7.83 -10.04
C HIS A 112 23.48 -7.48 -10.86
N GLY A 113 23.10 -6.20 -10.86
CA GLY A 113 21.92 -5.69 -11.60
C GLY A 113 20.57 -5.88 -10.88
N VAL A 114 20.57 -6.40 -9.65
CA VAL A 114 19.35 -6.53 -8.83
C VAL A 114 19.40 -5.54 -7.68
N GLU A 115 18.35 -4.71 -7.57
CA GLU A 115 18.16 -3.79 -6.45
C GLU A 115 17.83 -4.57 -5.17
N HIS A 116 18.53 -4.21 -4.09
CA HIS A 116 18.27 -4.69 -2.75
C HIS A 116 18.17 -3.51 -1.78
N CYS A 117 17.46 -3.71 -0.67
CA CYS A 117 17.34 -2.75 0.42
C CYS A 117 17.83 -3.37 1.72
N PRO A 118 18.64 -2.66 2.53
CA PRO A 118 18.99 -3.13 3.87
C PRO A 118 17.75 -3.36 4.73
N ARG A 119 17.70 -4.50 5.43
CA ARG A 119 16.57 -4.91 6.27
C ARG A 119 16.23 -3.86 7.33
N GLY A 120 17.24 -3.24 7.94
CA GLY A 120 17.08 -2.20 8.95
C GLY A 120 16.33 -0.99 8.42
N ILE A 121 16.57 -0.61 7.16
CA ILE A 121 15.83 0.47 6.48
C ILE A 121 14.38 0.07 6.21
N VAL A 122 14.15 -1.17 5.76
CA VAL A 122 12.78 -1.68 5.57
C VAL A 122 12.01 -1.73 6.90
N ASN A 123 12.66 -2.15 7.99
CA ASN A 123 12.09 -2.15 9.34
C ASN A 123 11.85 -0.74 9.88
N ALA A 124 12.80 0.18 9.69
CA ALA A 124 12.66 1.58 10.07
C ALA A 124 11.48 2.21 9.34
N PHE A 125 11.35 1.98 8.03
CA PHE A 125 10.19 2.40 7.24
C PHE A 125 8.90 1.76 7.76
N LYS A 126 8.90 0.46 8.09
CA LYS A 126 7.73 -0.22 8.66
C LYS A 126 7.26 0.44 9.96
N ASN A 127 8.19 0.87 10.79
CA ASN A 127 7.93 1.47 12.11
C ASN A 127 7.64 2.97 12.05
N SER A 128 8.23 3.69 11.10
CA SER A 128 8.04 5.13 10.87
C SER A 128 6.72 5.43 10.18
N ARG A 129 6.19 4.46 9.44
CA ARG A 129 4.82 4.51 8.99
C ARG A 129 3.98 4.75 10.24
N PRO A 130 3.20 5.85 10.29
CA PRO A 130 2.09 5.88 11.23
C PRO A 130 1.41 4.55 10.95
N GLY A 131 1.39 3.68 11.95
CA GLY A 131 0.94 2.33 11.72
C GLY A 131 -0.40 2.41 11.00
N ARG A 132 -0.87 1.29 10.52
CA ARG A 132 -2.28 1.09 10.83
C ARG A 132 -2.43 1.21 12.37
N GLN A 133 -2.54 2.43 12.94
CA GLN A 133 -3.76 2.70 13.70
C GLN A 133 -4.82 2.27 12.72
N ALA A 134 -5.35 1.07 12.97
CA ALA A 134 -6.25 0.34 12.11
C ALA A 134 -6.67 1.17 10.90
N ALA A 135 -6.12 0.90 9.71
CA ALA A 135 -7.10 0.75 8.65
C ALA A 135 -8.11 -0.21 9.24
N THR A 136 -9.20 0.35 9.74
CA THR A 136 -10.39 -0.32 10.20
C THR A 136 -10.97 -0.93 8.93
N GLY A 137 -10.26 -1.93 8.40
CA GLY A 137 -10.89 -3.11 7.86
C GLY A 137 -11.75 -3.59 9.00
N ARG A 138 -13.00 -3.13 8.93
CA ARG A 138 -14.20 -3.52 9.63
C ARG A 138 -13.95 -4.50 10.79
N PRO A 139 -14.21 -4.12 12.05
CA PRO A 139 -14.39 -5.10 13.11
C PRO A 139 -15.33 -6.18 12.59
N LYS A 140 -14.92 -7.45 12.66
CA LYS A 140 -15.78 -8.59 12.33
C LYS A 140 -17.00 -8.51 13.25
N GLY A 141 -18.08 -7.91 12.75
CA GLY A 141 -19.28 -7.57 13.53
C GLY A 141 -19.75 -6.11 13.53
N SER A 142 -19.11 -5.14 12.85
CA SER A 142 -19.72 -3.80 12.73
C SER A 142 -20.88 -3.84 11.74
N ARG A 143 -22.10 -3.77 12.29
CA ARG A 143 -23.33 -3.50 11.54
C ARG A 143 -23.07 -2.28 10.66
N ASN A 144 -23.26 -2.42 9.34
CA ASN A 144 -23.45 -1.23 8.51
C ASN A 144 -24.55 -0.42 9.19
N ILE A 145 -24.34 0.88 9.40
CA ILE A 145 -25.47 1.75 9.72
C ILE A 145 -26.46 1.53 8.58
N PRO A 146 -27.68 1.04 8.87
CA PRO A 146 -28.72 0.89 7.86
C PRO A 146 -28.86 2.20 7.10
N ARG A 147 -29.05 2.13 5.77
CA ARG A 147 -28.98 3.32 4.90
C ARG A 147 -29.99 4.41 5.34
N ASP A 148 -31.11 3.98 5.91
CA ASP A 148 -32.13 4.76 6.60
C ASP A 148 -31.57 5.56 7.80
N GLN A 149 -30.75 4.95 8.64
CA GLN A 149 -30.16 5.62 9.83
C GLN A 149 -29.01 6.58 9.49
N LEU A 150 -28.38 6.43 8.32
CA LEU A 150 -27.29 7.31 7.90
C LEU A 150 -27.79 8.74 7.64
N HIS A 151 -28.98 8.88 7.04
CA HIS A 151 -29.56 10.19 6.76
C HIS A 151 -29.88 10.97 8.04
N ASP A 152 -30.51 10.34 9.02
CA ASP A 152 -30.84 10.97 10.31
C ASP A 152 -29.58 11.41 11.08
N ARG A 153 -28.53 10.57 11.04
CA ARG A 153 -27.24 10.88 11.68
C ARG A 153 -26.56 12.08 11.04
N ILE A 154 -26.59 12.18 9.71
CA ILE A 154 -26.03 13.33 8.96
C ILE A 154 -26.85 14.60 9.25
N ALA A 155 -28.17 14.49 9.31
CA ALA A 155 -29.05 15.60 9.67
C ALA A 155 -28.69 16.16 11.07
N ALA A 156 -28.57 15.29 12.07
CA ALA A 156 -28.18 15.69 13.43
C ALA A 156 -26.79 16.37 13.47
N LEU A 157 -25.84 15.91 12.66
CA LEU A 157 -24.52 16.55 12.56
C LEU A 157 -24.58 17.93 11.91
N LEU A 158 -25.40 18.12 10.88
CA LEU A 158 -25.61 19.42 10.26
C LEU A 158 -26.34 20.39 11.19
N ASP A 159 -27.23 19.92 12.06
CA ASP A 159 -27.89 20.74 13.08
C ASP A 159 -26.91 21.21 14.16
N ALA A 160 -25.98 20.34 14.57
CA ALA A 160 -24.95 20.68 15.55
C ALA A 160 -23.84 21.57 14.95
N ALA A 161 -23.44 21.32 13.70
CA ALA A 161 -22.36 22.02 13.02
C ALA A 161 -22.62 22.12 11.50
N PRO A 162 -23.29 23.19 11.02
CA PRO A 162 -23.63 23.33 9.60
C PRO A 162 -22.41 23.32 8.65
N ALA A 163 -21.27 23.79 9.15
CA ALA A 163 -20.00 23.86 8.44
C ALA A 163 -19.17 22.56 8.49
N ILE A 164 -19.68 21.48 9.10
CA ILE A 164 -18.96 20.21 9.24
C ILE A 164 -18.37 19.71 7.92
N ILE A 165 -17.11 19.29 7.96
CA ILE A 165 -16.37 18.83 6.78
C ILE A 165 -16.44 17.31 6.63
N ILE A 166 -16.14 16.81 5.43
CA ILE A 166 -16.25 15.39 5.09
C ILE A 166 -15.40 14.52 6.04
N ASN A 167 -14.20 14.97 6.39
CA ASN A 167 -13.31 14.24 7.29
C ASN A 167 -13.91 14.09 8.70
N GLU A 168 -14.49 15.14 9.25
CA GLU A 168 -15.16 15.09 10.55
C GLU A 168 -16.36 14.13 10.53
N VAL A 169 -17.11 14.09 9.43
CA VAL A 169 -18.19 13.11 9.26
C VAL A 169 -17.66 11.67 9.18
N CYS A 170 -16.55 11.43 8.48
CA CYS A 170 -15.90 10.13 8.45
C CYS A 170 -15.47 9.69 9.85
N ASP A 171 -14.89 10.61 10.63
CA ASP A 171 -14.40 10.34 11.98
C ASP A 171 -15.56 10.03 12.94
N VAL A 172 -16.64 10.79 12.87
CA VAL A 172 -17.79 10.64 13.78
C VAL A 172 -18.66 9.42 13.44
N LEU A 173 -18.89 9.15 12.14
CA LEU A 173 -19.81 8.10 11.71
C LEU A 173 -19.12 6.80 11.27
N GLY A 174 -17.79 6.79 11.12
CA GLY A 174 -17.03 5.62 10.70
C GLY A 174 -17.37 5.17 9.27
N VAL A 175 -17.78 6.09 8.39
CA VAL A 175 -18.16 5.80 7.00
C VAL A 175 -17.03 6.13 6.02
N ALA A 176 -17.08 5.54 4.82
CA ALA A 176 -16.14 5.86 3.76
C ALA A 176 -16.29 7.32 3.29
N TYR A 177 -15.18 7.96 2.92
CA TYR A 177 -15.14 9.34 2.42
C TYR A 177 -16.15 9.61 1.30
N SER A 178 -16.22 8.72 0.31
CA SER A 178 -17.16 8.86 -0.81
C SER A 178 -18.63 8.76 -0.37
N THR A 179 -18.91 7.99 0.68
CA THR A 179 -20.25 7.90 1.29
C THR A 179 -20.57 9.18 2.07
N ALA A 180 -19.66 9.66 2.91
CA ALA A 180 -19.81 10.92 3.63
C ALA A 180 -20.01 12.11 2.69
N GLN A 181 -19.18 12.21 1.65
CA GLN A 181 -19.26 13.25 0.62
C GLN A 181 -20.63 13.25 -0.05
N ARG A 182 -21.13 12.08 -0.47
CA ARG A 182 -22.44 11.96 -1.13
C ARG A 182 -23.58 12.31 -0.18
N ALA A 183 -23.58 11.74 1.03
CA ALA A 183 -24.64 11.95 2.01
C ALA A 183 -24.75 13.41 2.46
N LEU A 184 -23.62 14.08 2.70
CA LEU A 184 -23.60 15.52 3.02
C LEU A 184 -24.14 16.38 1.88
N ALA A 185 -23.73 16.10 0.64
CA ALA A 185 -24.18 16.88 -0.51
C ALA A 185 -25.71 16.72 -0.72
N THR A 186 -26.23 15.51 -0.57
CA THR A 186 -27.67 15.24 -0.64
C THR A 186 -28.41 15.94 0.50
N ALA A 187 -28.02 15.72 1.76
CA ALA A 187 -28.71 16.31 2.92
C ALA A 187 -28.73 17.85 2.90
N ARG A 188 -27.62 18.49 2.50
CA ARG A 188 -27.57 19.94 2.30
C ARG A 188 -28.49 20.39 1.18
N GLY A 189 -28.57 19.63 0.09
CA GLY A 189 -29.43 19.92 -1.06
C GLY A 189 -30.90 19.85 -0.68
N ASP A 190 -31.30 18.81 0.04
CA ASP A 190 -32.67 18.60 0.49
C ASP A 190 -33.12 19.69 1.45
N ARG A 191 -32.25 20.12 2.38
CA ARG A 191 -32.54 21.24 3.31
C ARG A 191 -32.66 22.59 2.61
N ILE A 192 -31.80 22.87 1.64
CA ILE A 192 -31.91 24.08 0.81
C ILE A 192 -33.22 24.05 0.03
N ALA A 193 -33.56 22.91 -0.59
CA ALA A 193 -34.80 22.76 -1.34
C ALA A 193 -36.03 22.98 -0.43
N ALA A 194 -36.06 22.37 0.76
CA ALA A 194 -37.13 22.57 1.74
C ALA A 194 -37.28 24.04 2.14
N LEU A 195 -36.17 24.72 2.45
CA LEU A 195 -36.20 26.15 2.80
C LEU A 195 -36.69 27.03 1.65
N MET A 196 -36.30 26.71 0.40
CA MET A 196 -36.79 27.41 -0.78
C MET A 196 -38.27 27.14 -1.06
N THR A 197 -38.79 25.97 -0.68
CA THR A 197 -40.23 25.66 -0.75
C THR A 197 -41.02 26.46 0.30
N ASP A 198 -40.51 26.55 1.53
CA ASP A 198 -41.18 27.27 2.63
C ASP A 198 -41.09 28.80 2.50
N ALA A 199 -40.03 29.31 1.86
CA ALA A 199 -39.81 30.72 1.60
C ALA A 199 -39.61 30.99 0.10
N PRO A 200 -40.71 30.98 -0.69
CA PRO A 200 -40.65 31.20 -2.13
C PRO A 200 -40.11 32.61 -2.43
N GLY A 201 -38.91 32.67 -3.01
CA GLY A 201 -38.19 33.91 -3.30
C GLY A 201 -36.71 33.89 -2.92
N LEU A 202 -36.29 32.93 -2.08
CA LEU A 202 -34.86 32.73 -1.79
C LEU A 202 -34.13 32.10 -2.97
N SER A 203 -32.97 32.68 -3.33
CA SER A 203 -32.03 32.00 -4.21
C SER A 203 -31.34 30.84 -3.48
N PHE A 204 -30.75 29.92 -4.25
CA PHE A 204 -29.99 28.80 -3.68
C PHE A 204 -28.87 29.28 -2.75
N GLU A 205 -28.13 30.32 -3.16
CA GLU A 205 -27.03 30.91 -2.37
C GLU A 205 -27.55 31.53 -1.08
N GLN A 206 -28.66 32.27 -1.14
CA GLN A 206 -29.26 32.88 0.05
C GLN A 206 -29.75 31.82 1.04
N ALA A 207 -30.38 30.75 0.54
CA ALA A 207 -30.82 29.64 1.37
C ALA A 207 -29.62 28.89 2.00
N ALA A 208 -28.55 28.67 1.24
CA ALA A 208 -27.33 28.03 1.75
C ALA A 208 -26.63 28.89 2.82
N ASP A 209 -26.55 30.21 2.61
CA ASP A 209 -25.98 31.16 3.56
C ASP A 209 -26.82 31.21 4.85
N GLN A 210 -28.16 31.23 4.73
CA GLN A 210 -29.06 31.18 5.88
C GLN A 210 -28.94 29.89 6.70
N LEU A 211 -28.67 28.76 6.03
CA LEU A 211 -28.42 27.47 6.67
C LEU A 211 -26.97 27.34 7.19
N GLY A 212 -26.13 28.36 7.03
CA GLY A 212 -24.75 28.37 7.53
C GLY A 212 -23.79 27.48 6.75
N TYR A 213 -24.08 27.18 5.49
CA TYR A 213 -23.24 26.32 4.66
C TYR A 213 -22.10 27.10 3.99
N PRO A 214 -20.85 26.62 4.07
CA PRO A 214 -19.73 27.31 3.44
C PRO A 214 -19.84 27.34 1.89
N PRO A 215 -19.43 28.43 1.23
CA PRO A 215 -19.50 28.57 -0.24
C PRO A 215 -18.82 27.44 -1.01
N VAL A 216 -17.74 26.88 -0.46
CA VAL A 216 -17.00 25.75 -1.05
C VAL A 216 -17.86 24.48 -1.24
N THR A 217 -18.99 24.39 -0.52
CA THR A 217 -19.91 23.25 -0.59
C THR A 217 -20.99 23.42 -1.67
N HIS A 218 -21.23 24.64 -2.14
CA HIS A 218 -22.40 24.98 -2.96
C HIS A 218 -22.45 24.19 -4.27
N ARG A 219 -21.30 24.02 -4.95
CA ARG A 219 -21.24 23.29 -6.23
C ARG A 219 -21.69 21.83 -6.08
N ALA A 220 -21.10 21.11 -5.13
CA ALA A 220 -21.42 19.69 -4.91
C ALA A 220 -22.88 19.51 -4.48
N THR A 221 -23.39 20.43 -3.66
CA THR A 221 -24.78 20.45 -3.20
C THR A 221 -25.76 20.67 -4.35
N ARG A 222 -25.49 21.61 -5.27
CA ARG A 222 -26.32 21.80 -6.48
C ARG A 222 -26.34 20.56 -7.36
N GLU A 223 -25.17 19.97 -7.60
CA GLU A 223 -25.07 18.76 -8.42
C GLU A 223 -25.80 17.57 -7.81
N ALA A 224 -25.91 17.51 -6.47
CA ALA A 224 -26.68 16.49 -5.76
C ALA A 224 -28.19 16.76 -5.84
N ALA A 225 -28.63 18.00 -5.59
CA ALA A 225 -30.04 18.40 -5.69
C ALA A 225 -30.61 18.15 -7.11
N ALA A 226 -29.85 18.51 -8.14
CA ALA A 226 -30.21 18.26 -9.54
C ALA A 226 -30.19 16.76 -9.94
N ARG A 227 -29.62 15.89 -9.11
CA ARG A 227 -29.66 14.42 -9.30
C ARG A 227 -30.87 13.81 -8.61
N THR A 228 -31.22 14.28 -7.40
CA THR A 228 -32.45 13.86 -6.70
C THR A 228 -33.69 14.19 -7.54
N GLN A 229 -33.79 15.43 -8.04
CA GLN A 229 -34.90 15.86 -8.91
C GLN A 229 -35.04 15.02 -10.19
N ARG A 230 -33.94 14.51 -10.76
CA ARG A 230 -33.98 13.62 -11.95
C ARG A 230 -34.27 12.16 -11.62
N GLY A 231 -34.06 11.74 -10.37
CA GLY A 231 -34.38 10.39 -9.90
C GLY A 231 -35.85 10.21 -9.58
N ASP A 232 -36.53 11.28 -9.16
CA ASP A 232 -37.94 11.29 -8.79
C ASP A 232 -38.90 11.38 -10.00
N ASP A 233 -38.41 11.72 -11.20
CA ASP A 233 -39.21 11.73 -12.46
C ASP A 233 -39.46 10.32 -13.06
N HIS A 234 -38.99 9.25 -12.40
CA HIS A 234 -39.19 7.85 -12.82
C HIS A 234 -39.74 6.94 -11.71
N GLY A 235 -40.45 7.51 -10.72
CA GLY A 235 -41.17 6.79 -9.67
C GLY A 235 -42.68 6.94 -9.79
#